data_AF-A0A183AXH6-F1
#
_entry.id   AF-A0A183AXH6-F1
#
_cell.length_a   1.000
_cell.length_b   1.000
_cell.length_c   1.000
_cell.angle_alpha   90.00
_cell.angle_beta   90.00
_cell.angle_gamma   90.00
#
_symmetry.space_group_name_H-M   'P 1'
#
loop_
_entity.id
_entity.type
_entity.pdbx_description
1 polymer ?
#
loop_
_entity_poly.entity_id
_entity_poly.type
_entity_poly.pdbx_seq_one_letter_code
_entity_poly.pdbx_strand_id
1 'polypeptide(L)'
;LDATGSDAPNHCRGLPVTAPRHTGIVLAALDCIPSRRYLDQRCVSLHLPLFESGTLGTKGHVQVVLPGWTESYNSQFDDDSGGAGDGAPGAGSIPYCTLKSFPSLPVHCIEWAREKFASQFTLKPKILSQLIASSSAHGPDRLIQLASDLLCSSTGSVTNAVQMNESEKSAQTTWLRSQLTRSVARFMASRPTDWIGCVRLGRDKFERYFNHKPTFEPI
;
A
#
# COMPACT_ATOMS: atom_id res chain seq x y z
N LEU A 1 12.76 -51.09 -10.76
CA LEU A 1 13.42 -51.15 -12.08
C LEU A 1 14.58 -50.18 -12.00
N ASP A 2 15.77 -50.73 -11.77
CA ASP A 2 17.02 -49.98 -11.74
C ASP A 2 17.23 -49.25 -13.07
N ALA A 3 17.55 -47.97 -12.99
CA ALA A 3 18.07 -47.19 -14.10
C ALA A 3 19.38 -46.54 -13.65
N THR A 4 20.46 -47.31 -13.73
CA THR A 4 21.82 -46.78 -13.84
C THR A 4 21.92 -46.04 -15.18
N GLY A 5 21.64 -44.74 -15.17
CA GLY A 5 21.77 -43.83 -16.31
C GLY A 5 22.67 -42.67 -15.93
N SER A 6 23.93 -42.77 -16.33
CA SER A 6 24.90 -41.68 -16.35
C SER A 6 24.40 -40.59 -17.30
N ASP A 7 23.97 -39.44 -16.75
CA ASP A 7 24.11 -38.09 -17.32
C ASP A 7 23.21 -37.10 -16.57
N ALA A 8 23.61 -36.77 -15.34
CA ALA A 8 23.09 -35.59 -14.64
C ALA A 8 24.09 -34.44 -14.84
N PRO A 9 23.64 -33.25 -15.28
CA PRO A 9 24.53 -32.11 -15.50
C PRO A 9 25.29 -31.74 -14.22
N ASN A 10 26.57 -31.43 -14.39
CA ASN A 10 27.64 -31.31 -13.39
C ASN A 10 27.51 -30.20 -12.31
N HIS A 11 26.31 -29.71 -11.99
CA HIS A 11 26.14 -28.59 -11.06
C HIS A 11 25.88 -28.94 -9.60
N CYS A 12 25.78 -30.23 -9.24
CA CYS A 12 25.52 -30.67 -7.87
C CYS A 12 26.77 -31.04 -7.04
N ARG A 13 27.99 -30.64 -7.45
CA ARG A 13 29.24 -31.05 -6.78
C ARG A 13 29.65 -30.25 -5.54
N GLY A 14 28.83 -29.30 -5.07
CA GLY A 14 29.25 -28.33 -4.03
C GLY A 14 28.45 -28.29 -2.72
N LEU A 15 27.40 -29.08 -2.54
CA LEU A 15 26.56 -29.00 -1.33
C LEU A 15 26.99 -30.04 -0.27
N PRO A 16 27.20 -29.64 1.00
CA PRO A 16 27.58 -30.55 2.07
C PRO A 16 26.51 -31.62 2.28
N VAL A 17 26.97 -32.87 2.44
CA VAL A 17 26.17 -34.12 2.45
C VAL A 17 25.25 -34.28 3.69
N THR A 18 25.17 -33.28 4.58
CA THR A 18 24.54 -33.41 5.91
C THR A 18 23.31 -32.54 6.16
N ALA A 19 22.86 -31.74 5.20
CA ALA A 19 21.58 -31.02 5.34
C ALA A 19 20.41 -31.97 5.03
N PRO A 20 19.32 -31.99 5.84
CA PRO A 20 18.15 -32.79 5.54
C PRO A 20 17.61 -32.39 4.16
N ARG A 21 17.55 -33.35 3.23
CA ARG A 21 16.94 -33.12 1.93
C ARG A 21 15.44 -32.94 2.14
N HIS A 22 14.94 -31.74 1.87
CA HIS A 22 13.52 -31.52 1.82
C HIS A 22 12.94 -32.41 0.72
N THR A 23 12.02 -33.29 1.10
CA THR A 23 11.36 -34.23 0.19
C THR A 23 9.90 -33.85 0.10
N GLY A 24 9.38 -33.70 -1.11
CA GLY A 24 8.00 -33.30 -1.34
C GLY A 24 7.77 -32.59 -2.66
N ILE A 25 6.51 -32.31 -2.96
CA ILE A 25 6.07 -31.51 -4.10
C ILE A 25 5.16 -30.41 -3.55
N VAL A 26 5.33 -29.19 -4.03
CA VAL A 26 4.52 -28.03 -3.64
C VAL A 26 3.47 -27.78 -4.72
N LEU A 27 2.21 -27.68 -4.31
CA LEU A 27 1.08 -27.32 -5.19
C LEU A 27 0.56 -25.95 -4.73
N ALA A 28 0.65 -24.92 -5.58
CA ALA A 28 0.17 -23.58 -5.26
C ALA A 28 -1.29 -23.39 -5.67
N ALA A 29 -2.04 -22.75 -4.78
CA ALA A 29 -3.42 -22.29 -5.01
C ALA A 29 -3.56 -20.87 -4.42
N LEU A 30 -2.72 -19.95 -4.90
CA LEU A 30 -2.57 -18.60 -4.35
C LEU A 30 -3.29 -17.55 -5.22
N ASP A 31 -3.90 -16.58 -4.57
CA ASP A 31 -4.72 -15.52 -5.16
C ASP A 31 -3.97 -14.23 -5.48
N CYS A 32 -2.73 -14.09 -5.00
CA CYS A 32 -1.94 -12.87 -5.16
C CYS A 32 -0.48 -13.16 -5.52
N ILE A 33 0.05 -12.32 -6.40
CA ILE A 33 1.40 -12.44 -6.96
C ILE A 33 2.49 -12.35 -5.89
N PRO A 34 2.43 -11.44 -4.88
CA PRO A 34 3.44 -11.41 -3.83
C PRO A 34 3.59 -12.75 -3.08
N SER A 35 2.49 -13.43 -2.80
CA SER A 35 2.51 -14.75 -2.15
C SER A 35 3.09 -15.82 -3.07
N ARG A 36 2.79 -15.78 -4.38
CA ARG A 36 3.37 -16.68 -5.37
C ARG A 36 4.88 -16.53 -5.47
N ARG A 37 5.35 -15.27 -5.55
CA ARG A 37 6.78 -14.93 -5.56
C ARG A 37 7.49 -15.41 -4.31
N TYR A 38 6.88 -15.24 -3.14
CA TYR A 38 7.42 -15.75 -1.88
C TYR A 38 7.52 -17.29 -1.87
N LEU A 39 6.47 -17.97 -2.33
CA LEU A 39 6.44 -19.43 -2.37
C LEU A 39 7.51 -19.98 -3.33
N ASP A 40 7.66 -19.37 -4.51
CA ASP A 40 8.71 -19.70 -5.47
C ASP A 40 10.12 -19.55 -4.88
N GLN A 41 10.41 -18.42 -4.20
CA GLN A 41 11.69 -18.21 -3.51
C GLN A 41 12.00 -19.33 -2.49
N ARG A 42 10.97 -19.80 -1.77
CA ARG A 42 11.11 -20.91 -0.83
C ARG A 42 11.36 -22.24 -1.57
N CYS A 43 10.65 -22.52 -2.65
CA CYS A 43 10.82 -23.75 -3.42
C CYS A 43 12.21 -23.82 -4.06
N VAL A 44 12.70 -22.70 -4.61
CA VAL A 44 14.07 -22.59 -5.13
C VAL A 44 15.10 -22.80 -4.02
N SER A 45 14.96 -22.12 -2.88
CA SER A 45 15.89 -22.28 -1.74
C SER A 45 15.94 -23.70 -1.20
N LEU A 46 14.81 -24.41 -1.20
CA LEU A 46 14.69 -25.76 -0.67
C LEU A 46 14.88 -26.85 -1.74
N HIS A 47 15.11 -26.47 -3.01
CA HIS A 47 15.17 -27.37 -4.16
C HIS A 47 13.96 -28.30 -4.24
N LEU A 48 12.76 -27.73 -4.06
CA LEU A 48 11.48 -28.46 -4.15
C LEU A 48 10.78 -28.15 -5.48
N PRO A 49 10.20 -29.16 -6.16
CA PRO A 49 9.31 -28.94 -7.29
C PRO A 49 8.06 -28.14 -6.89
N LEU A 50 7.66 -27.20 -7.75
CA LEU A 50 6.50 -26.35 -7.56
C LEU A 50 5.56 -26.44 -8.78
N PHE A 51 4.30 -26.73 -8.52
CA PHE A 51 3.21 -26.61 -9.49
C PHE A 51 2.42 -25.36 -9.15
N GLU A 52 2.55 -24.36 -10.00
CA GLU A 52 1.85 -23.09 -9.89
C GLU A 52 0.61 -23.12 -10.79
N SER A 53 -0.50 -22.60 -10.28
CA SER A 53 -1.73 -22.47 -11.06
C SER A 53 -2.49 -21.20 -10.68
N GLY A 54 -3.20 -20.64 -11.64
CA GLY A 54 -4.13 -19.55 -11.37
C GLY A 54 -5.15 -19.30 -12.45
N THR A 55 -6.19 -18.54 -12.10
CA THR A 55 -7.33 -18.25 -12.98
C THR A 55 -7.65 -16.75 -12.98
N LEU A 56 -8.20 -16.26 -14.09
CA LEU A 56 -8.76 -14.91 -14.22
C LEU A 56 -10.01 -14.98 -15.10
N GLY A 57 -11.18 -14.98 -14.46
CA GLY A 57 -12.45 -15.23 -15.15
C GLY A 57 -12.48 -16.64 -15.74
N THR A 58 -12.66 -16.76 -17.06
CA THR A 58 -12.61 -18.05 -17.78
C THR A 58 -11.19 -18.45 -18.21
N LYS A 59 -10.18 -17.60 -18.00
CA LYS A 59 -8.79 -17.90 -18.33
C LYS A 59 -8.13 -18.67 -17.20
N GLY A 60 -7.26 -19.61 -17.55
CA GLY A 60 -6.43 -20.36 -16.60
C GLY A 60 -4.99 -20.48 -17.12
N HIS A 61 -4.04 -20.61 -16.19
CA HIS A 61 -2.65 -20.96 -16.49
C HIS A 61 -2.14 -21.96 -15.46
N VAL A 62 -1.13 -22.73 -15.87
CA VAL A 62 -0.37 -23.64 -15.03
C VAL A 62 1.09 -23.51 -15.43
N GLN A 63 1.98 -23.38 -14.45
CA GLN A 63 3.42 -23.38 -14.63
C GLN A 63 4.06 -24.42 -13.71
N VAL A 64 5.02 -25.18 -14.24
CA VAL A 64 5.75 -26.19 -13.46
C VAL A 64 7.20 -25.74 -13.32
N VAL A 65 7.66 -25.62 -12.07
CA VAL A 65 9.02 -25.25 -11.72
C VAL A 65 9.75 -26.47 -11.15
N LEU A 66 10.75 -26.94 -11.88
CA LEU A 66 11.59 -28.10 -11.54
C LEU A 66 13.02 -27.65 -11.18
N PRO A 67 13.52 -27.97 -9.96
CA PRO A 67 14.84 -27.56 -9.50
C PRO A 67 15.97 -28.00 -10.45
N GLY A 68 16.68 -27.04 -11.03
CA GLY A 68 17.81 -27.30 -11.93
C GLY A 68 17.43 -27.64 -13.38
N TRP A 69 16.15 -27.59 -13.74
CA TRP A 69 15.67 -27.92 -15.09
C TRP A 69 14.90 -26.77 -15.76
N THR A 70 13.97 -26.14 -15.04
CA THR A 70 13.17 -25.03 -15.57
C THR A 70 13.57 -23.72 -14.89
N GLU A 71 13.17 -22.61 -15.50
CA GLU A 71 13.21 -21.32 -14.81
C GLU A 71 12.24 -21.28 -13.63
N SER A 72 12.51 -20.37 -12.68
CA SER A 72 11.63 -20.12 -11.53
C SER A 72 10.45 -19.24 -11.94
N TYR A 73 9.38 -19.22 -11.14
CA TYR A 73 8.26 -18.30 -11.39
C TYR A 73 8.75 -16.84 -11.42
N ASN A 74 9.68 -16.47 -10.53
CA ASN A 74 10.25 -15.13 -10.45
C ASN A 74 11.21 -14.76 -11.60
N SER A 75 11.50 -15.69 -12.52
CA SER A 75 12.35 -15.41 -13.69
C SER A 75 11.62 -14.58 -14.75
N GLN A 76 10.29 -14.58 -14.72
CA GLN A 76 9.43 -13.78 -15.59
C GLN A 76 8.77 -12.65 -14.79
N PHE A 77 8.60 -11.49 -15.43
CA PHE A 77 7.82 -10.40 -14.85
C PHE A 77 6.37 -10.55 -15.30
N ASP A 78 5.48 -10.75 -14.34
CA ASP A 78 4.05 -10.62 -14.58
C ASP A 78 3.72 -9.14 -14.81
N ASP A 79 3.14 -8.85 -15.97
CA ASP A 79 2.48 -7.57 -16.23
C ASP A 79 1.16 -7.56 -15.42
N ASP A 80 1.19 -7.11 -14.17
CA ASP A 80 0.01 -6.93 -13.29
C ASP A 80 -1.07 -6.01 -13.89
N SER A 81 -0.78 -5.38 -15.02
CA SER A 81 -1.72 -4.59 -15.80
C SER A 81 -2.58 -5.51 -16.67
N GLY A 82 -3.76 -5.87 -16.16
CA GLY A 82 -4.83 -6.43 -16.99
C GLY A 82 -4.95 -5.69 -18.31
N GLY A 83 -4.89 -6.44 -19.42
CA GLY A 83 -4.63 -5.93 -20.76
C GLY A 83 -5.31 -4.62 -21.13
N ALA A 84 -4.51 -3.58 -21.24
CA ALA A 84 -4.58 -2.58 -22.29
C ALA A 84 -3.12 -2.34 -22.69
N GLY A 85 -2.76 -2.72 -23.91
CA GLY A 85 -1.39 -2.63 -24.38
C GLY A 85 -0.89 -1.19 -24.31
N ASP A 86 0.17 -0.96 -23.54
CA ASP A 86 1.34 -0.19 -23.95
C ASP A 86 2.45 -0.41 -22.90
N GLY A 87 3.62 -0.85 -23.36
CA GLY A 87 4.74 -1.27 -22.54
C GLY A 87 5.43 -0.10 -21.82
N ALA A 88 4.80 0.42 -20.77
CA ALA A 88 5.36 1.45 -19.91
C ALA A 88 5.45 0.97 -18.44
N PRO A 89 6.59 1.17 -17.75
CA PRO A 89 6.72 0.81 -16.33
C PRO A 89 5.81 1.72 -15.50
N GLY A 90 4.66 1.20 -15.07
CA GLY A 90 3.58 1.96 -14.42
C GLY A 90 2.15 1.56 -14.85
N ALA A 91 2.01 0.58 -15.73
CA ALA A 91 0.79 0.23 -16.48
C ALA A 91 -0.47 -0.17 -15.67
N GLY A 92 -0.46 -0.15 -14.33
CA GLY A 92 -1.64 -0.46 -13.50
C GLY A 92 -2.28 0.75 -12.79
N SER A 93 -1.63 1.92 -12.76
CA SER A 93 -2.12 3.08 -12.00
C SER A 93 -2.55 4.22 -12.92
N ILE A 94 -3.80 4.66 -12.78
CA ILE A 94 -4.32 5.83 -13.50
C ILE A 94 -3.51 7.07 -13.07
N PRO A 95 -3.00 7.89 -14.01
CA PRO A 95 -2.27 9.10 -13.68
C PRO A 95 -3.07 10.02 -12.73
N TYR A 96 -2.39 10.60 -11.75
CA TYR A 96 -3.04 11.48 -10.76
C TYR A 96 -3.74 12.68 -11.40
N CYS A 97 -3.19 13.21 -12.49
CA CYS A 97 -3.80 14.31 -13.24
C CYS A 97 -5.17 13.92 -13.83
N THR A 98 -5.30 12.69 -14.36
CA THR A 98 -6.54 12.14 -14.89
C THR A 98 -7.59 11.99 -13.80
N LEU A 99 -7.22 11.46 -12.62
CA LEU A 99 -8.13 11.32 -11.49
C LEU A 99 -8.60 12.67 -10.93
N LYS A 100 -7.73 13.69 -10.93
CA LYS A 100 -8.01 14.97 -10.29
C LYS A 100 -8.79 15.95 -11.16
N SER A 101 -8.52 15.97 -12.46
CA SER A 101 -8.96 17.06 -13.34
C SER A 101 -9.80 16.59 -14.53
N PHE A 102 -9.49 15.43 -15.11
CA PHE A 102 -10.09 15.00 -16.40
C PHE A 102 -10.48 13.51 -16.42
N PRO A 103 -11.43 13.06 -15.57
CA PRO A 103 -11.93 11.69 -15.63
C PRO A 103 -12.82 11.50 -16.86
N SER A 104 -12.33 10.73 -17.84
CA SER A 104 -13.07 10.40 -19.06
C SER A 104 -13.79 9.04 -19.04
N LEU A 105 -13.36 8.12 -18.17
CA LEU A 105 -13.89 6.75 -18.10
C LEU A 105 -14.49 6.47 -16.71
N PRO A 106 -15.52 5.60 -16.59
CA PRO A 106 -16.08 5.22 -15.30
C PRO A 106 -15.06 4.69 -14.29
N VAL A 107 -14.03 3.97 -14.75
CA VAL A 107 -12.94 3.45 -13.91
C VAL A 107 -12.15 4.58 -13.23
N HIS A 108 -12.00 5.74 -13.87
CA HIS A 108 -11.36 6.91 -13.25
C HIS A 108 -12.19 7.45 -12.08
N CYS A 109 -13.52 7.48 -12.22
CA CYS A 109 -14.43 7.90 -11.16
C CYS A 109 -14.41 6.93 -9.97
N ILE A 110 -14.36 5.62 -10.24
CA ILE A 110 -14.27 4.58 -9.21
C ILE A 110 -12.97 4.72 -8.42
N GLU A 111 -11.84 4.90 -9.11
CA GLU A 111 -10.53 5.06 -8.48
C GLU A 111 -10.43 6.35 -7.67
N TRP A 112 -10.96 7.46 -8.20
CA TRP A 112 -11.08 8.70 -7.45
C TRP A 112 -11.93 8.52 -6.18
N ALA A 113 -13.07 7.82 -6.28
CA ALA A 113 -13.94 7.58 -5.13
C ALA A 113 -13.25 6.70 -4.07
N ARG A 114 -12.51 5.67 -4.51
CA ARG A 114 -11.68 4.82 -3.65
C ARG A 114 -10.64 5.63 -2.89
N GLU A 115 -9.93 6.55 -3.58
CA GLU A 115 -8.96 7.46 -2.96
C GLU A 115 -9.62 8.39 -1.93
N LYS A 116 -10.79 8.99 -2.25
CA LYS A 116 -11.50 9.89 -1.32
C LYS A 116 -11.99 9.14 -0.09
N PHE A 117 -12.51 7.92 -0.27
CA PHE A 117 -12.92 7.06 0.83
C PHE A 117 -11.73 6.74 1.74
N ALA A 118 -10.65 6.20 1.18
CA ALA A 118 -9.45 5.85 1.95
C ALA A 118 -8.87 7.06 2.69
N SER A 119 -8.84 8.23 2.05
CA SER A 119 -8.37 9.47 2.67
C SER A 119 -9.20 9.89 3.89
N GLN A 120 -10.54 9.88 3.80
CA GLN A 120 -11.39 10.37 4.89
C GLN A 120 -11.61 9.33 6.00
N PHE A 121 -11.77 8.06 5.64
CA PHE A 121 -12.25 7.03 6.56
C PHE A 121 -11.19 6.01 6.99
N THR A 122 -10.01 6.02 6.36
CA THR A 122 -8.93 5.07 6.71
C THR A 122 -7.68 5.82 7.15
N LEU A 123 -7.08 6.63 6.28
CA LEU A 123 -5.79 7.27 6.50
C LEU A 123 -5.85 8.32 7.60
N LYS A 124 -6.79 9.27 7.53
CA LYS A 124 -6.93 10.32 8.56
C LYS A 124 -7.23 9.76 9.96
N PRO A 125 -8.19 8.82 10.15
CA PRO A 125 -8.39 8.16 11.43
C PRO A 125 -7.16 7.41 11.93
N LYS A 126 -6.44 6.70 11.04
CA LYS A 126 -5.21 5.98 11.41
C LYS A 126 -4.12 6.92 11.92
N ILE A 127 -3.86 8.01 11.19
CA ILE A 127 -2.89 9.04 11.61
C ILE A 127 -3.30 9.64 12.95
N LEU A 128 -4.56 10.01 13.12
CA LEU A 128 -5.06 10.57 14.37
C LEU A 128 -4.89 9.60 15.55
N SER A 129 -5.17 8.32 15.34
CA SER A 129 -5.00 7.29 16.37
C SER A 129 -3.53 7.14 16.77
N GLN A 130 -2.60 7.20 15.81
CA GLN A 130 -1.16 7.16 16.09
C GLN A 130 -0.67 8.42 16.82
N LEU A 131 -1.20 9.59 16.45
CA LEU A 131 -0.90 10.86 17.13
C LEU A 131 -1.36 10.82 18.60
N ILE A 132 -2.59 10.38 18.87
CA ILE A 132 -3.14 10.26 20.22
C ILE A 132 -2.34 9.25 21.07
N ALA A 133 -2.04 8.08 20.51
CA ALA A 133 -1.25 7.06 21.21
C ALA A 133 0.15 7.60 21.60
N SER A 134 0.76 8.39 20.72
CA SER A 134 2.09 8.97 20.95
C SER A 134 2.06 10.18 21.89
N SER A 135 0.94 10.91 21.96
CA SER A 135 0.78 12.08 22.84
C SER A 135 0.30 11.72 24.25
N SER A 136 -0.02 10.45 24.53
CA SER A 136 -0.57 9.97 25.80
C SER A 136 0.26 10.34 27.04
N ALA A 137 1.56 10.64 26.88
CA ALA A 137 2.43 11.08 27.98
C ALA A 137 2.18 12.54 28.44
N HIS A 138 1.52 13.38 27.63
CA HIS A 138 1.30 14.81 27.91
C HIS A 138 -0.18 15.22 27.84
N GLY A 139 -1.10 14.24 27.74
CA GLY A 139 -2.54 14.48 27.63
C GLY A 139 -2.99 14.96 26.22
N PRO A 140 -4.31 14.96 25.96
CA PRO A 140 -4.88 15.40 24.68
C PRO A 140 -4.76 16.93 24.46
N ASP A 141 -4.62 17.72 25.52
CA ASP A 141 -4.65 19.18 25.47
C ASP A 141 -3.52 19.77 24.60
N ARG A 142 -2.32 19.19 24.67
CA ARG A 142 -1.18 19.61 23.85
C ARG A 142 -1.44 19.39 22.35
N LEU A 143 -2.10 18.29 22.00
CA LEU A 143 -2.44 17.97 20.60
C LEU A 143 -3.49 18.97 20.06
N ILE A 144 -4.48 19.31 20.90
CA ILE A 144 -5.52 20.29 20.57
C ILE A 144 -4.90 21.68 20.38
N GLN A 145 -4.00 22.10 21.27
CA GLN A 145 -3.30 23.37 21.16
C GLN A 145 -2.51 23.47 19.86
N LEU A 146 -1.68 22.47 19.55
CA LEU A 146 -0.91 22.42 18.30
C LEU A 146 -1.82 22.42 17.06
N ALA A 147 -2.94 21.71 17.10
CA ALA A 147 -3.90 21.70 16.00
C ALA A 147 -4.57 23.07 15.82
N SER A 148 -4.89 23.77 16.91
CA SER A 148 -5.45 25.12 16.90
C SER A 148 -4.46 26.12 16.29
N ASP A 149 -3.20 26.09 16.71
CA ASP A 149 -2.14 26.97 16.21
C ASP A 149 -1.93 26.79 14.69
N LEU A 150 -1.95 25.55 14.21
CA LEU A 150 -1.91 25.20 12.78
C LEU A 150 -3.11 25.71 11.97
N LEU A 151 -4.29 25.80 12.58
CA LEU A 151 -5.49 26.29 11.92
C LEU A 151 -5.46 27.82 11.83
N CYS A 152 -5.00 28.51 12.88
CA CYS A 152 -4.90 29.95 12.97
C CYS A 152 -3.75 30.57 12.16
N SER A 153 -2.65 29.83 11.95
CA SER A 153 -1.47 30.36 11.22
C SER A 153 -1.73 30.46 9.72
N SER A 154 -1.46 31.62 9.11
CA SER A 154 -1.68 31.87 7.67
C SER A 154 -0.65 31.18 6.75
N THR A 155 0.55 30.86 7.27
CA THR A 155 1.63 30.21 6.53
C THR A 155 1.70 28.71 6.86
N GLY A 156 1.64 27.87 5.83
CA GLY A 156 1.65 26.42 5.98
C GLY A 156 3.04 25.87 6.32
N SER A 157 3.47 25.94 7.58
CA SER A 157 4.43 25.00 8.19
C SER A 157 4.64 25.37 9.66
N VAL A 158 4.50 24.40 10.58
CA VAL A 158 5.02 24.57 11.95
C VAL A 158 6.49 24.17 11.92
N THR A 159 7.37 25.09 11.51
CA THR A 159 8.81 24.90 11.69
C THR A 159 9.40 25.67 12.86
N ASN A 160 8.76 26.70 13.41
CA ASN A 160 9.35 27.44 14.54
C ASN A 160 8.29 28.02 15.47
N ALA A 161 8.05 27.39 16.62
CA ALA A 161 7.63 28.05 17.88
C ALA A 161 7.23 27.04 18.96
N VAL A 162 8.14 26.18 19.43
CA VAL A 162 8.11 25.69 20.82
C VAL A 162 9.55 25.36 21.21
N GLN A 163 10.25 26.29 21.85
CA GLN A 163 11.41 25.94 22.68
C GLN A 163 10.88 25.16 23.88
N MET A 164 11.15 23.86 23.91
CA MET A 164 10.98 23.03 25.09
C MET A 164 12.25 22.20 25.28
N ASN A 165 12.63 22.06 26.55
CA ASN A 165 13.92 21.59 27.03
C ASN A 165 14.43 20.33 26.33
N GLU A 166 15.74 20.36 26.07
CA GLU A 166 16.47 19.62 25.05
C GLU A 166 16.75 18.13 25.37
N SER A 167 16.02 17.54 26.31
CA SER A 167 16.55 16.32 26.95
C SER A 167 15.93 15.00 26.49
N GLU A 168 14.71 14.92 25.95
CA GLU A 168 14.13 13.59 25.60
C GLU A 168 13.12 13.62 24.44
N LYS A 169 13.51 13.10 23.25
CA LYS A 169 12.68 12.65 22.08
C LYS A 169 12.83 13.43 20.76
N SER A 170 14.04 13.52 20.21
CA SER A 170 14.33 14.21 18.94
C SER A 170 13.69 13.57 17.68
N ALA A 171 13.51 12.25 17.61
CA ALA A 171 12.89 11.60 16.43
C ALA A 171 11.36 11.55 16.50
N GLN A 172 10.81 11.19 17.66
CA GLN A 172 9.36 11.00 17.82
C GLN A 172 8.60 12.32 17.76
N THR A 173 9.11 13.39 18.39
CA THR A 173 8.47 14.71 18.32
C THR A 173 8.54 15.33 16.92
N THR A 174 9.62 15.07 16.18
CA THR A 174 9.78 15.51 14.78
C THR A 174 8.84 14.76 13.83
N TRP A 175 8.64 13.44 14.02
CA TRP A 175 7.64 12.67 13.28
C TRP A 175 6.21 13.13 13.57
N LEU A 176 5.87 13.38 14.84
CA LEU A 176 4.53 13.85 15.21
C LEU A 176 4.17 15.19 14.55
N ARG A 177 5.15 16.10 14.46
CA ARG A 177 4.98 17.39 13.76
C ARG A 177 4.82 17.21 12.26
N SER A 178 5.50 16.25 11.63
CA SER A 178 5.36 16.01 10.19
C SER A 178 4.00 15.40 9.81
N GLN A 179 3.38 14.65 10.72
CA GLN A 179 2.08 14.01 10.48
C GLN A 179 0.87 14.91 10.79
N LEU A 180 1.01 15.90 11.68
CA LEU A 180 -0.07 16.85 12.00
C LEU A 180 -0.21 17.93 10.92
N THR A 181 -0.71 17.54 9.75
CA THR A 181 -0.99 18.47 8.66
C THR A 181 -2.26 19.28 8.93
N ARG A 182 -2.42 20.43 8.25
CA ARG A 182 -3.66 21.24 8.32
C ARG A 182 -4.92 20.44 7.94
N SER A 183 -4.78 19.45 7.06
CA SER A 183 -5.88 18.55 6.65
C SER A 183 -6.32 17.62 7.80
N VAL A 184 -5.36 17.13 8.60
CA VAL A 184 -5.61 16.29 9.78
C VAL A 184 -6.14 17.15 10.92
N ALA A 185 -5.56 18.34 11.16
CA ALA A 185 -6.06 19.29 12.17
C ALA A 185 -7.51 19.71 11.89
N ARG A 186 -7.84 20.06 10.63
CA ARG A 186 -9.23 20.33 10.23
C ARG A 186 -10.15 19.14 10.44
N PHE A 187 -9.67 17.93 10.15
CA PHE A 187 -10.46 16.70 10.34
C PHE A 187 -10.75 16.42 11.81
N MET A 188 -9.78 16.64 12.69
CA MET A 188 -9.98 16.56 14.14
C MET A 188 -11.03 17.57 14.62
N ALA A 189 -10.91 18.83 14.18
CA ALA A 189 -11.81 19.91 14.58
C ALA A 189 -13.23 19.74 14.02
N SER A 190 -13.38 19.14 12.83
CA SER A 190 -14.69 18.93 12.18
C SER A 190 -15.37 17.63 12.57
N ARG A 191 -14.96 16.99 13.68
CA ARG A 191 -15.50 15.69 14.08
C ARG A 191 -16.94 15.85 14.63
N PRO A 192 -17.94 15.20 14.02
CA PRO A 192 -19.31 15.24 14.53
C PRO A 192 -19.43 14.43 15.83
N THR A 193 -20.28 14.90 16.75
CA THR A 193 -20.56 14.24 18.04
C THR A 193 -21.89 13.49 18.04
N ASP A 194 -22.72 13.72 17.03
CA ASP A 194 -24.06 13.15 16.87
C ASP A 194 -24.34 12.76 15.40
N TRP A 195 -25.43 12.01 15.20
CA TRP A 195 -25.86 11.58 13.88
C TRP A 195 -26.19 12.76 12.94
N ILE A 196 -26.84 13.80 13.47
CA ILE A 196 -27.21 14.98 12.69
C ILE A 196 -25.94 15.71 12.21
N GLY A 197 -24.91 15.82 13.05
CA GLY A 197 -23.59 16.30 12.67
C GLY A 197 -22.95 15.48 11.56
N CYS A 198 -23.07 14.14 11.60
CA CYS A 198 -22.59 13.27 10.52
C CYS A 198 -23.30 13.55 9.18
N VAL A 199 -24.63 13.71 9.21
CA VAL A 199 -25.42 14.01 8.00
C VAL A 199 -25.03 15.38 7.42
N ARG A 200 -24.87 16.40 8.27
CA ARG A 200 -24.39 17.73 7.86
C ARG A 200 -22.99 17.65 7.24
N LEU A 201 -22.07 16.94 7.87
CA LEU A 201 -20.72 16.73 7.33
C LEU A 201 -20.76 16.02 5.97
N GLY A 202 -21.64 15.02 5.82
CA GLY A 202 -21.86 14.33 4.54
C GLY A 202 -22.34 15.29 3.45
N ARG A 203 -23.30 16.16 3.77
CA ARG A 203 -23.80 17.20 2.87
C ARG A 203 -22.70 18.19 2.47
N ASP A 204 -21.94 18.72 3.43
CA ASP A 204 -20.83 19.64 3.15
C ASP A 204 -19.76 19.01 2.25
N LYS A 205 -19.47 17.72 2.44
CA LYS A 205 -18.52 16.98 1.60
C LYS A 205 -19.06 16.76 0.20
N PHE A 206 -20.35 16.45 0.07
CA PHE A 206 -21.01 16.33 -1.22
C PHE A 206 -20.88 17.63 -2.01
N GLU A 207 -21.25 18.76 -1.41
CA GLU A 207 -21.13 20.09 -2.04
C GLU A 207 -19.68 20.39 -2.44
N ARG A 208 -18.71 20.11 -1.56
CA ARG A 208 -17.29 20.35 -1.86
C ARG A 208 -16.75 19.52 -3.01
N TYR A 209 -17.19 18.27 -3.15
CA TYR A 209 -16.64 17.38 -4.17
C TYR A 209 -17.36 17.45 -5.50
N PHE A 210 -18.67 17.69 -5.48
CA PHE A 210 -19.51 17.63 -6.68
C PHE A 210 -20.02 18.98 -7.16
N ASN A 211 -19.97 20.04 -6.33
CA ASN A 211 -20.45 21.39 -6.72
C ASN A 211 -19.39 22.49 -6.67
N HIS A 212 -18.50 22.53 -5.67
CA HIS A 212 -17.46 23.57 -5.57
C HIS A 212 -16.17 23.27 -6.35
N LYS A 213 -15.86 22.00 -6.60
CA LYS A 213 -14.67 21.60 -7.38
C LYS A 213 -14.81 21.64 -8.90
N PRO A 214 -16.00 21.48 -9.51
CA PRO A 214 -16.19 21.68 -10.95
C PRO A 214 -16.07 23.13 -11.41
N THR A 215 -16.23 24.11 -10.51
CA THR A 215 -15.91 25.52 -10.78
C THR A 215 -14.40 25.69 -10.80
N PHE A 216 -13.82 25.48 -11.99
CA PHE A 216 -12.44 25.82 -12.32
C PHE A 216 -12.15 27.27 -11.91
N GLU A 217 -11.27 27.48 -10.93
CA GLU A 217 -10.49 28.72 -10.91
C GLU A 217 -9.51 28.62 -12.08
N PRO A 218 -9.51 29.58 -13.02
CA PRO A 218 -8.56 29.60 -14.12
C PRO A 218 -7.14 29.81 -13.58
N ILE A 219 -6.17 29.15 -14.24
CA ILE A 219 -4.72 29.35 -14.06
C ILE A 219 -4.36 30.81 -14.35
#